data_AF-A0A2N2GGE2-F1
#
_entry.id   AF-A0A2N2GGE2-F1
#
_cell.length_a   1.000
_cell.length_b   1.000
_cell.length_c   1.000
_cell.angle_alpha   90.00
_cell.angle_beta   90.00
_cell.angle_gamma   90.00
#
_symmetry.space_group_name_H-M   'P 1'
#
loop_
_entity.id
_entity.type
_entity.pdbx_description
1 polymer ?
#
loop_
_entity_poly.entity_id
_entity_poly.type
_entity_poly.pdbx_seq_one_letter_code
_entity_poly.pdbx_strand_id
1 'polypeptide(L)'
;MNKFLQIVAVFCLAGLAGPLLRLVTWPTVSMVETSPAIYGFFYTLVLLLWPAQLLAVMEVSIGTGAALALAVGANLLLFSTFGLIAGLVSRWRSLVFIVYVFVCSLVSLFEWWGAGYNFAYFHWVSFVVALLVYSVPFCGVVLIANRKSAHEIN
;
A
#
# COMPACT_ATOMS: atom_id res chain seq x y z
N MET A 1 -18.56 -13.63 11.48
CA MET A 1 -18.18 -12.79 10.32
C MET A 1 -17.61 -13.68 9.24
N ASN A 2 -18.08 -13.57 7.98
CA ASN A 2 -17.58 -14.39 6.88
C ASN A 2 -16.06 -14.13 6.70
N LYS A 3 -15.25 -15.19 6.55
CA LYS A 3 -13.78 -15.07 6.37
C LYS A 3 -13.41 -14.13 5.23
N PHE A 4 -14.20 -14.17 4.17
CA PHE A 4 -14.07 -13.28 3.03
C PHE A 4 -14.17 -11.80 3.46
N LEU A 5 -15.18 -11.46 4.25
CA LEU A 5 -15.38 -10.10 4.74
C LEU A 5 -14.25 -9.65 5.69
N GLN A 6 -13.72 -10.57 6.50
CA GLN A 6 -12.54 -10.30 7.34
C GLN A 6 -11.30 -9.97 6.52
N ILE A 7 -11.06 -10.72 5.43
CA ILE A 7 -9.94 -10.48 4.53
C ILE A 7 -10.06 -9.12 3.86
N VAL A 8 -11.23 -8.81 3.28
CA VAL A 8 -11.48 -7.50 2.67
C VAL A 8 -11.26 -6.37 3.69
N ALA A 9 -11.77 -6.52 4.92
CA ALA A 9 -11.58 -5.53 5.98
C ALA A 9 -10.10 -5.31 6.33
N VAL A 10 -9.29 -6.37 6.42
CA VAL A 10 -7.84 -6.26 6.68
C VAL A 10 -7.15 -5.47 5.58
N PHE A 11 -7.50 -5.70 4.32
CA PHE A 11 -6.95 -4.93 3.20
C PHE A 11 -7.42 -3.47 3.22
N CYS A 12 -8.70 -3.20 3.50
CA CYS A 12 -9.19 -1.82 3.63
C CYS A 12 -8.44 -1.05 4.74
N LEU A 13 -8.22 -1.68 5.89
CA LEU A 13 -7.45 -1.09 6.99
C LEU A 13 -5.99 -0.83 6.59
N ALA A 14 -5.36 -1.77 5.89
CA ALA A 14 -4.01 -1.58 5.36
C ALA A 14 -3.96 -0.43 4.32
N GLY A 15 -5.01 -0.27 3.52
CA GLY A 15 -5.15 0.84 2.56
C GLY A 15 -5.28 2.22 3.20
N LEU A 16 -5.54 2.32 4.50
CA LEU A 16 -5.51 3.58 5.23
C LEU A 16 -4.09 3.98 5.67
N ALA A 17 -3.10 3.08 5.60
CA ALA A 17 -1.74 3.37 6.06
C ALA A 17 -1.10 4.55 5.32
N GLY A 18 -1.24 4.61 3.98
CA GLY A 18 -0.75 5.73 3.17
C GLY A 18 -1.39 7.07 3.53
N PRO A 19 -2.73 7.20 3.53
CA PRO A 19 -3.43 8.39 3.98
C PRO A 19 -3.06 8.84 5.40
N LEU A 20 -3.02 7.90 6.37
CA LEU A 20 -2.66 8.21 7.75
C LEU A 20 -1.22 8.71 7.86
N LEU A 21 -0.28 8.08 7.14
CA LEU A 21 1.10 8.55 7.08
C LEU A 21 1.15 9.97 6.51
N ARG A 22 0.45 10.28 5.41
CA ARG A 22 0.44 11.64 4.85
C ARG A 22 -0.16 12.68 5.80
N LEU A 23 -1.19 12.33 6.57
CA LEU A 23 -1.75 13.23 7.59
C LEU A 23 -0.75 13.51 8.72
N VAL A 24 0.02 12.51 9.13
CA VAL A 24 1.02 12.63 10.20
C VAL A 24 2.30 13.33 9.72
N THR A 25 2.74 13.05 8.49
CA THR A 25 4.04 13.49 7.97
C THR A 25 3.94 14.67 7.01
N TRP A 26 2.79 15.35 6.94
CA TRP A 26 2.39 16.41 6.00
C TRP A 26 3.59 17.09 5.32
N PRO A 27 4.11 16.57 4.20
CA PRO A 27 5.21 17.21 3.52
C PRO A 27 4.58 18.13 2.49
N THR A 28 4.57 19.43 2.76
CA THR A 28 4.57 20.40 1.66
C THR A 28 5.91 20.25 0.94
N VAL A 29 5.91 20.40 -0.39
CA VAL A 29 7.13 20.40 -1.22
C VAL A 29 8.21 21.33 -0.62
N SER A 30 7.77 22.40 0.05
CA SER A 30 8.58 23.37 0.79
C SER A 30 9.34 22.82 2.02
N MET A 31 8.96 21.68 2.60
CA MET A 31 9.68 21.06 3.73
C MET A 31 10.74 20.04 3.31
N VAL A 32 10.73 19.58 2.05
CA VAL A 32 11.82 18.75 1.50
C VAL A 32 13.12 19.55 1.42
N GLU A 33 13.02 20.87 1.23
CA GLU A 33 14.17 21.78 1.19
C GLU A 33 14.86 21.94 2.56
N THR A 34 14.16 21.73 3.68
CA THR A 34 14.71 21.91 5.03
C THR A 34 15.35 20.66 5.63
N SER A 35 14.90 19.45 5.27
CA SER A 35 15.59 18.19 5.63
C SER A 35 15.33 17.10 4.58
N PRO A 36 16.13 17.07 3.51
CA PRO A 36 15.83 16.24 2.34
C PRO A 36 15.86 14.74 2.64
N ALA A 37 16.67 14.29 3.60
CA ALA A 37 16.78 12.87 3.93
C ALA A 37 15.52 12.32 4.63
N ILE A 38 15.00 13.02 5.64
CA ILE A 38 13.86 12.55 6.45
C ILE A 38 12.55 12.78 5.69
N TYR A 39 12.34 13.99 5.16
CA TYR A 39 11.13 14.30 4.42
C TYR A 39 11.07 13.57 3.08
N GLY A 40 12.22 13.37 2.41
CA GLY A 40 12.31 12.54 1.21
C GLY A 40 11.93 11.09 1.49
N PHE A 41 12.39 10.51 2.61
CA PHE A 41 12.01 9.15 3.01
C PHE A 41 10.49 9.00 3.16
N PHE A 42 9.84 9.86 3.95
CA PHE A 42 8.40 9.78 4.19
C PHE A 42 7.58 10.12 2.95
N TYR A 43 8.04 11.09 2.16
CA TYR A 43 7.39 11.44 0.89
C TYR A 43 7.40 10.24 -0.07
N THR A 44 8.55 9.62 -0.31
CA THR A 44 8.65 8.44 -1.17
C THR A 44 7.89 7.25 -0.59
N LEU A 45 7.95 7.03 0.73
CA LEU A 45 7.18 5.97 1.38
C LEU A 45 5.67 6.14 1.16
N VAL A 46 5.16 7.38 1.29
CA VAL A 46 3.76 7.69 0.98
C VAL A 46 3.45 7.40 -0.49
N LEU A 47 4.31 7.80 -1.43
CA LEU A 47 4.13 7.51 -2.87
C LEU A 47 4.14 6.01 -3.22
N LEU A 48 4.80 5.18 -2.40
CA LEU A 48 4.85 3.72 -2.62
C LEU A 48 3.69 2.98 -1.99
N LEU A 49 3.20 3.42 -0.83
CA LEU A 49 2.06 2.81 -0.12
C LEU A 49 0.70 3.25 -0.65
N TRP A 50 0.71 4.36 -1.37
CA TRP A 50 -0.43 5.02 -1.93
C TRP A 50 0.02 5.50 -3.30
N PRO A 51 -0.68 5.21 -4.42
CA PRO A 51 -0.37 5.79 -5.73
C PRO A 51 -0.64 7.31 -5.76
N ALA A 52 -0.08 8.05 -4.82
CA ALA A 52 -0.14 9.48 -4.62
C ALA A 52 0.66 10.23 -5.69
N GLN A 53 1.29 9.55 -6.64
CA GLN A 53 1.73 10.18 -7.89
C GLN A 53 0.52 10.78 -8.64
N LEU A 54 -0.64 10.11 -8.61
CA LEU A 54 -1.91 10.70 -9.08
C LEU A 54 -2.32 11.89 -8.20
N LEU A 55 -2.16 11.78 -6.88
CA LEU A 55 -2.43 12.89 -5.95
C LEU A 55 -1.59 14.13 -6.29
N ALA A 56 -0.29 13.98 -6.57
CA ALA A 56 0.58 15.10 -6.93
C ALA A 56 0.13 15.83 -8.20
N VAL A 57 -0.36 15.09 -9.20
CA VAL A 57 -0.94 15.67 -10.43
C VAL A 57 -2.32 16.32 -10.17
N MET A 58 -3.14 15.69 -9.32
CA MET A 58 -4.47 16.18 -8.96
C MET A 58 -4.43 17.42 -8.06
N GLU A 59 -3.49 17.52 -7.13
CA GLU A 59 -3.32 18.68 -6.24
C GLU A 59 -3.12 19.98 -7.04
N VAL A 60 -2.39 19.91 -8.16
CA VAL A 60 -2.17 21.04 -9.06
C VAL A 60 -3.45 21.43 -9.81
N SER A 61 -4.35 20.48 -10.07
CA SER A 61 -5.49 20.67 -10.97
C SER A 61 -6.80 21.04 -10.26
N ILE A 62 -7.05 20.48 -9.07
CA ILE A 62 -8.34 20.59 -8.36
C ILE A 62 -8.20 21.04 -6.91
N GLY A 63 -6.99 21.37 -6.46
CA GLY A 63 -6.67 21.80 -5.10
C GLY A 63 -6.50 20.65 -4.11
N THR A 64 -5.77 20.92 -3.03
CA THR A 64 -5.26 19.92 -2.08
C THR A 64 -6.36 19.10 -1.39
N GLY A 65 -7.47 19.75 -1.00
CA GLY A 65 -8.56 19.07 -0.28
C GLY A 65 -9.31 18.04 -1.13
N ALA A 66 -9.68 18.41 -2.36
CA ALA A 66 -10.39 17.51 -3.28
C ALA A 66 -9.50 16.37 -3.78
N ALA A 67 -8.22 16.67 -4.05
CA ALA A 67 -7.23 15.66 -4.42
C ALA A 67 -7.05 14.62 -3.31
N LEU A 68 -6.95 15.05 -2.04
CA LEU A 68 -6.79 14.15 -0.90
C LEU A 68 -7.99 13.18 -0.79
N ALA A 69 -9.21 13.69 -0.87
CA ALA A 69 -10.42 12.87 -0.76
C ALA A 69 -10.51 11.82 -1.88
N LEU A 70 -10.24 12.21 -3.13
CA LEU A 70 -10.24 11.30 -4.28
C LEU A 70 -9.16 10.24 -4.17
N ALA A 71 -7.97 10.64 -3.72
CA ALA A 71 -6.86 9.73 -3.57
C ALA A 71 -7.08 8.73 -2.42
N VAL A 72 -7.75 9.13 -1.32
CA VAL A 72 -8.18 8.20 -0.25
C VAL A 72 -9.19 7.20 -0.80
N GLY A 73 -10.19 7.67 -1.56
CA GLY A 73 -11.18 6.80 -2.19
C GLY A 73 -10.55 5.80 -3.17
N ALA A 74 -9.63 6.25 -4.02
CA ALA A 74 -8.89 5.41 -4.95
C ALA A 74 -8.04 4.35 -4.23
N ASN A 75 -7.38 4.72 -3.12
CA ASN A 75 -6.57 3.77 -2.36
C ASN A 75 -7.43 2.69 -1.69
N LEU A 76 -8.56 3.09 -1.10
CA LEU A 76 -9.52 2.15 -0.53
C LEU A 76 -10.09 1.20 -1.60
N LEU A 77 -10.39 1.69 -2.80
CA LEU A 77 -10.86 0.86 -3.91
C LEU A 77 -9.77 -0.12 -4.39
N LEU A 78 -8.52 0.32 -4.50
CA LEU A 78 -7.39 -0.52 -4.90
C LEU A 78 -7.19 -1.66 -3.88
N PHE A 79 -7.08 -1.31 -2.59
CA PHE A 79 -6.90 -2.29 -1.53
C PHE A 79 -8.13 -3.20 -1.37
N SER A 80 -9.35 -2.68 -1.51
CA SER A 80 -10.56 -3.50 -1.53
C SER A 80 -10.52 -4.52 -2.67
N THR A 81 -10.11 -4.10 -3.87
CA THR A 81 -9.94 -5.00 -5.03
C THR A 81 -8.92 -6.09 -4.73
N PHE A 82 -7.76 -5.75 -4.16
CA PHE A 82 -6.79 -6.75 -3.72
C PHE A 82 -7.33 -7.66 -2.63
N GLY A 83 -8.11 -7.13 -1.68
CA GLY A 83 -8.78 -7.91 -0.64
C GLY A 83 -9.82 -8.88 -1.20
N LEU A 84 -10.59 -8.48 -2.23
CA LEU A 84 -11.52 -9.35 -2.93
C LEU A 84 -10.77 -10.49 -3.64
N ILE A 85 -9.71 -10.16 -4.40
CA ILE A 85 -8.88 -11.15 -5.10
C ILE A 85 -8.26 -12.12 -4.07
N ALA A 86 -7.62 -11.59 -3.03
CA ALA A 86 -7.00 -12.38 -1.96
C ALA A 86 -8.02 -13.23 -1.21
N GLY A 87 -9.25 -12.72 -1.01
CA GLY A 87 -10.37 -13.46 -0.43
C GLY A 87 -10.80 -14.65 -1.28
N LEU A 88 -10.90 -14.47 -2.60
CA LEU A 88 -11.23 -15.52 -3.56
C LEU A 88 -10.15 -16.61 -3.62
N VAL A 89 -8.88 -16.22 -3.61
CA VAL A 89 -7.76 -17.17 -3.69
C VAL A 89 -7.26 -17.66 -2.33
N SER A 90 -7.88 -17.21 -1.23
CA SER A 90 -7.44 -17.47 0.15
C SER A 90 -7.31 -18.97 0.50
N ARG A 91 -8.01 -19.84 -0.24
CA ARG A 91 -7.94 -21.29 -0.10
C ARG A 91 -6.60 -21.87 -0.58
N TRP A 92 -5.89 -21.20 -1.48
CA TRP A 92 -4.66 -21.68 -2.10
C TRP A 92 -3.48 -20.79 -1.71
N ARG A 93 -2.63 -21.28 -0.79
CA ARG A 93 -1.46 -20.53 -0.29
C ARG A 93 -0.53 -20.06 -1.42
N SER A 94 -0.31 -20.89 -2.44
CA SER A 94 0.51 -20.54 -3.59
C SER A 94 -0.05 -19.35 -4.37
N LEU A 95 -1.37 -19.27 -4.54
CA LEU A 95 -2.00 -18.13 -5.23
C LEU A 95 -1.97 -16.86 -4.40
N VAL A 96 -2.16 -16.94 -3.08
CA VAL A 96 -1.97 -15.77 -2.18
C VAL A 96 -0.54 -15.24 -2.29
N PHE A 97 0.46 -16.13 -2.33
CA PHE A 97 1.86 -15.75 -2.54
C PHE A 97 2.10 -15.13 -3.92
N ILE A 98 1.52 -15.68 -4.99
CA ILE A 98 1.63 -15.12 -6.34
C ILE A 98 1.04 -13.70 -6.39
N VAL A 99 -0.13 -13.47 -5.78
CA VAL A 99 -0.74 -12.14 -5.71
C VAL A 99 0.15 -11.17 -4.91
N TYR A 100 0.77 -11.64 -3.82
CA TYR A 100 1.74 -10.84 -3.07
C TYR A 100 2.95 -10.45 -3.92
N VAL A 101 3.59 -11.41 -4.58
CA VAL A 101 4.73 -11.15 -5.48
C VAL A 101 4.35 -10.19 -6.61
N PHE A 102 3.14 -10.33 -7.16
CA PHE A 102 2.61 -9.42 -8.17
C PHE A 102 2.50 -7.98 -7.64
N VAL A 103 1.94 -7.78 -6.44
CA VAL A 103 1.87 -6.46 -5.80
C VAL A 103 3.27 -5.90 -5.54
N CYS A 104 4.20 -6.70 -5.01
CA CYS A 104 5.59 -6.27 -4.81
C CYS A 104 6.26 -5.86 -6.13
N SER A 105 5.98 -6.57 -7.22
CA SER A 105 6.51 -6.24 -8.56
C SER A 105 5.95 -4.91 -9.06
N LEU A 106 4.64 -4.65 -8.87
CA LEU A 106 4.05 -3.35 -9.18
C LEU A 106 4.69 -2.22 -8.39
N VAL A 107 4.87 -2.38 -7.07
CA VAL A 107 5.54 -1.38 -6.21
C VAL A 107 6.98 -1.14 -6.67
N SER A 108 7.70 -2.20 -7.07
CA SER A 108 9.06 -2.10 -7.60
C SER A 108 9.12 -1.32 -8.91
N LEU A 109 8.16 -1.56 -9.81
CA LEU A 109 8.04 -0.82 -11.08
C LEU A 109 7.72 0.66 -10.83
N PHE A 110 6.87 0.97 -9.85
CA PHE A 110 6.56 2.35 -9.49
C PHE A 110 7.77 3.10 -8.91
N GLU A 111 8.55 2.46 -8.03
CA GLU A 111 9.80 3.06 -7.51
C GLU A 111 10.81 3.25 -8.65
N TRP A 112 10.98 2.25 -9.51
CA TRP A 112 11.93 2.33 -10.62
C TRP A 112 11.54 3.43 -11.62
N TRP A 113 10.25 3.58 -11.91
CA TRP A 113 9.73 4.67 -12.73
C TRP A 113 9.93 6.03 -12.05
N GLY A 114 9.64 6.14 -10.75
CA GLY A 114 9.86 7.35 -9.95
C GLY A 114 11.32 7.78 -9.86
N ALA A 115 12.25 6.81 -9.85
CA ALA A 115 13.69 7.02 -9.89
C ALA A 115 14.25 7.34 -11.29
N GLY A 116 13.38 7.53 -12.31
CA GLY A 116 13.80 7.85 -13.67
C GLY A 116 14.58 6.72 -14.35
N TYR A 117 14.26 5.47 -14.00
CA TYR A 117 14.93 4.26 -14.45
C TYR A 117 16.39 4.08 -13.99
N ASN A 118 16.87 4.86 -13.00
CA ASN A 118 18.24 4.81 -12.53
C ASN A 118 18.35 4.35 -11.06
N PHE A 119 19.10 3.27 -10.82
CA PHE A 119 19.31 2.72 -9.48
C PHE A 119 20.02 3.66 -8.50
N ALA A 120 20.75 4.67 -9.00
CA ALA A 120 21.40 5.67 -8.14
C ALA A 120 20.41 6.55 -7.37
N TYR A 121 19.18 6.72 -7.90
CA TYR A 121 18.12 7.52 -7.28
C TYR A 121 17.03 6.66 -6.62
N PHE A 122 17.30 5.36 -6.45
CA PHE A 122 16.35 4.42 -5.87
C PHE A 122 16.32 4.57 -4.34
N HIS A 123 15.14 4.78 -3.77
CA HIS A 123 14.97 4.97 -2.33
C HIS A 123 14.84 3.63 -1.62
N TRP A 124 15.96 2.90 -1.53
CA TRP A 124 16.00 1.53 -0.98
C TRP A 124 15.32 1.39 0.37
N VAL A 125 15.51 2.35 1.29
CA VAL A 125 14.94 2.27 2.63
C VAL A 125 13.41 2.40 2.59
N SER A 126 12.87 3.40 1.89
CA SER A 126 11.42 3.59 1.73
C SER A 126 10.80 2.40 1.01
N PHE A 127 11.48 1.86 -0.01
CA PHE A 127 11.04 0.69 -0.75
C PHE A 127 10.94 -0.56 0.14
N VAL A 128 11.97 -0.88 0.92
CA VAL A 128 11.95 -2.03 1.83
C VAL A 128 10.83 -1.88 2.87
N VAL A 129 10.65 -0.68 3.44
CA VAL A 129 9.57 -0.42 4.39
C VAL A 129 8.21 -0.59 3.71
N ALA A 130 8.05 -0.11 2.47
CA ALA A 130 6.80 -0.29 1.72
C ALA A 130 6.47 -1.78 1.51
N LEU A 131 7.45 -2.60 1.10
CA LEU A 131 7.26 -4.04 0.95
C LEU A 131 6.82 -4.71 2.26
N LEU A 132 7.44 -4.32 3.38
CA LEU A 132 7.05 -4.84 4.70
C LEU A 132 5.61 -4.47 5.06
N VAL A 133 5.18 -3.23 4.81
CA VAL A 133 3.79 -2.80 5.05
C VAL A 133 2.82 -3.58 4.16
N TYR A 134 3.15 -3.78 2.88
CA TYR A 134 2.35 -4.60 1.98
C TYR A 134 2.29 -6.07 2.42
N SER A 135 3.28 -6.60 3.16
CA SER A 135 3.23 -7.99 3.66
C SER A 135 2.14 -8.20 4.73
N VAL A 136 1.82 -7.17 5.53
CA VAL A 136 0.88 -7.26 6.66
C VAL A 136 -0.50 -7.81 6.27
N PRO A 137 -1.21 -7.26 5.26
CA PRO A 137 -2.53 -7.79 4.89
C PRO A 137 -2.46 -9.23 4.37
N PHE A 138 -1.41 -9.64 3.65
CA PHE A 138 -1.24 -11.01 3.17
C PHE A 138 -0.95 -12.00 4.30
N CYS A 139 -0.15 -11.62 5.29
CA CYS A 139 -0.01 -12.38 6.54
C CYS A 139 -1.37 -12.56 7.23
N GLY A 140 -2.18 -11.49 7.29
CA GLY A 140 -3.54 -11.53 7.80
C GLY A 140 -4.42 -12.57 7.10
N VAL A 141 -4.37 -12.65 5.76
CA VAL A 141 -5.09 -13.67 4.97
C VAL A 141 -4.69 -15.07 5.37
N VAL A 142 -3.38 -15.35 5.47
CA VAL A 142 -2.87 -16.68 5.83
C VAL A 142 -3.35 -17.08 7.23
N LEU A 143 -3.32 -16.15 8.19
CA LEU A 143 -3.83 -16.39 9.55
C LEU A 143 -5.34 -16.67 9.55
N ILE A 144 -6.14 -15.90 8.82
CA ILE A 144 -7.60 -16.07 8.72
C ILE A 144 -7.96 -17.39 8.01
N ALA A 145 -7.21 -17.75 6.96
CA ALA A 145 -7.38 -19.00 6.24
C ALA A 145 -7.12 -20.21 7.18
N ASN A 146 -6.02 -20.17 7.94
CA ASN A 146 -5.58 -21.26 8.82
C ASN A 146 -6.49 -21.48 10.06
N ARG A 147 -7.30 -20.50 10.48
CA ARG A 147 -8.21 -20.63 11.64
C ARG A 147 -9.25 -21.77 11.53
N LYS A 148 -9.48 -22.37 10.34
CA LYS A 148 -10.38 -23.54 10.22
C LYS A 148 -9.72 -24.86 10.62
N SER A 149 -8.44 -25.03 10.31
CA SER A 149 -7.74 -26.31 10.51
C SER A 149 -7.61 -26.70 11.99
N ALA A 150 -7.70 -25.73 12.90
CA ALA A 150 -7.65 -25.98 14.34
C ALA A 150 -9.00 -26.41 14.95
N HIS A 151 -10.14 -26.17 14.27
CA HIS A 151 -11.47 -26.48 14.80
C HIS A 151 -12.06 -27.80 14.28
N GLU A 152 -11.44 -28.43 13.28
CA GLU A 152 -11.82 -29.76 12.77
C GLU A 152 -11.01 -30.91 13.41
N ILE A 153 -10.18 -30.62 14.43
CA ILE A 153 -9.33 -31.60 15.15
C ILE A 153 -9.81 -31.85 16.60
N ASN A 154 -10.86 -31.15 17.06
CA ASN A 154 -11.57 -31.45 18.31
C ASN A 154 -13.00 -31.91 18.01
#